data_AF-A0A964ZTF0-F1
#
_entry.id   AF-A0A964ZTF0-F1
#
_cell.length_a   1.000
_cell.length_b   1.000
_cell.length_c   1.000
_cell.angle_alpha   90.00
_cell.angle_beta   90.00
_cell.angle_gamma   90.00
#
_symmetry.space_group_name_H-M   'P 1'
#
loop_
_entity.id
_entity.type
_entity.pdbx_description
1 polymer ?
#
loop_
_entity_poly.entity_id
_entity_poly.type
_entity_poly.pdbx_seq_one_letter_code
_entity_poly.pdbx_strand_id
1 'polypeptide(L)' 'SEIASLGYMHPGRVDVIAAGSLVLSRIMALSGASEFVASESDILDGMALLLAK' A
#
# COMPACT_ATOMS: atom_id res chain seq x y z
N SER A 1 -14.66 -7.62 11.42
CA SER A 1 -14.00 -6.47 12.08
C SER A 1 -14.62 -5.18 11.54
N GLU A 2 -14.49 -4.07 12.25
CA GLU A 2 -14.91 -2.74 11.75
C GLU A 2 -14.26 -2.39 10.39
N ILE A 3 -13.03 -2.88 10.17
CA ILE A 3 -12.31 -2.77 8.90
C ILE A 3 -13.06 -3.43 7.73
N ALA A 4 -13.70 -4.58 7.96
CA ALA A 4 -14.41 -5.32 6.91
C ALA A 4 -15.69 -4.61 6.43
N SER A 5 -16.26 -3.71 7.23
CA SER A 5 -17.42 -2.91 6.84
C SER A 5 -17.09 -1.67 6.02
N LEU A 6 -15.80 -1.35 5.84
CA LEU A 6 -15.38 -0.23 5.02
C LEU A 6 -15.56 -0.59 3.53
N GLY A 7 -16.38 0.15 2.80
CA GLY A 7 -16.76 -0.17 1.41
C GLY A 7 -15.61 -0.22 0.40
N TYR A 8 -14.46 0.38 0.72
CA TYR A 8 -13.24 0.33 -0.08
C TYR A 8 -12.30 -0.83 0.29
N MET A 9 -12.61 -1.60 1.33
CA MET A 9 -11.75 -2.67 1.84
C MET A 9 -11.94 -3.95 1.03
N HIS A 10 -10.90 -4.34 0.30
CA HIS A 10 -10.91 -5.64 -0.39
C HIS A 10 -10.96 -6.79 0.65
N PRO A 11 -11.85 -7.78 0.53
CA PRO A 11 -12.00 -8.86 1.52
C PRO A 11 -10.69 -9.58 1.85
N GLY A 12 -9.86 -9.87 0.84
CA GLY A 12 -8.54 -10.49 1.01
C GLY A 12 -7.46 -9.63 1.69
N ARG A 13 -7.78 -8.39 2.08
CA ARG A 13 -6.83 -7.47 2.75
C ARG A 13 -7.21 -7.17 4.21
N VAL A 14 -8.41 -7.54 4.64
CA VAL A 14 -8.96 -7.23 5.97
C VAL A 14 -8.01 -7.66 7.09
N ASP A 15 -7.45 -8.87 6.99
CA ASP A 15 -6.63 -9.45 8.07
C ASP A 15 -5.19 -8.91 8.12
N VAL A 16 -4.73 -8.26 7.05
CA VAL A 16 -3.33 -7.82 6.90
C VAL A 16 -3.14 -6.31 6.86
N ILE A 17 -4.21 -5.54 6.66
CA ILE A 17 -4.11 -4.09 6.44
C ILE A 17 -3.47 -3.39 7.65
N ALA A 18 -3.83 -3.78 8.88
CA ALA A 18 -3.27 -3.20 10.09
C ALA A 18 -1.75 -3.46 10.22
N ALA A 19 -1.29 -4.67 9.88
CA ALA A 19 0.13 -4.99 9.88
C ALA A 19 0.90 -4.16 8.84
N GLY A 20 0.34 -4.02 7.63
CA GLY A 20 0.91 -3.15 6.60
C GLY A 20 1.01 -1.68 7.04
N SER A 21 -0.03 -1.16 7.71
CA SER A 21 -0.02 0.21 8.25
C SER A 21 1.05 0.43 9.32
N LEU A 22 1.34 -0.58 10.16
CA LEU A 22 2.43 -0.49 11.15
C LEU A 22 3.81 -0.44 10.49
N VAL A 23 4.02 -1.22 9.43
CA VAL A 23 5.27 -1.17 8.64
C VAL A 23 5.44 0.21 8.02
N LEU A 24 4.40 0.75 7.38
CA LEU A 24 4.42 2.11 6.81
C LEU A 24 4.71 3.17 7.89
N SER A 25 4.05 3.09 9.04
CA SER A 25 4.28 4.00 10.17
C SER A 25 5.75 4.00 10.60
N ARG A 26 6.38 2.81 10.68
CA ARG A 26 7.80 2.71 11.02
C ARG A 26 8.70 3.29 9.93
N ILE A 27 8.37 3.08 8.67
CA ILE A 27 9.11 3.67 7.53
C ILE A 27 9.07 5.20 7.61
N MET A 28 7.88 5.78 7.81
CA MET A 28 7.71 7.24 7.95
C MET A 28 8.57 7.80 9.10
N ALA A 29 8.57 7.13 10.25
CA ALA A 29 9.36 7.54 11.41
C ALA A 29 10.88 7.45 11.15
N LEU A 30 11.34 6.44 10.41
CA LEU A 30 12.76 6.25 10.10
C LEU A 30 13.26 7.14 8.97
N SER A 31 12.40 7.45 7.99
CA SER A 31 12.75 8.33 6.87
C SER A 31 12.70 9.81 7.25
N GLY A 32 11.95 10.17 8.30
CA GLY A 32 11.69 11.56 8.66
C GLY A 32 10.71 12.27 7.71
N ALA A 33 10.04 11.54 6.81
CA ALA A 33 9.06 12.08 5.90
C ALA A 33 7.80 12.53 6.65
N SER A 34 7.27 13.70 6.31
CA SER A 34 6.01 14.22 6.87
C SER A 34 4.78 13.71 6.12
N GLU A 35 4.95 13.28 4.87
CA GLU A 35 3.88 12.80 3.99
C GLU A 35 4.41 11.75 3.01
N PHE A 36 3.48 11.02 2.39
CA PHE A 36 3.78 10.07 1.33
C PHE A 36 2.73 10.19 0.22
N VAL A 37 3.11 9.79 -0.99
CA VAL A 37 2.20 9.70 -2.13
C VAL A 37 1.90 8.23 -2.40
N ALA A 38 0.63 7.87 -2.42
CA ALA A 38 0.20 6.55 -2.89
C ALA A 38 0.11 6.56 -4.42
N SER A 39 0.89 5.70 -5.07
CA SER A 39 0.88 5.50 -6.51
C SER A 39 -0.08 4.37 -6.88
N GLU A 40 -0.90 4.56 -7.92
CA GLU A 40 -1.68 3.48 -8.53
C GLU A 40 -0.82 2.61 -9.45
N SER A 41 0.31 3.14 -9.94
CA SER A 41 1.28 2.37 -10.71
C SER A 41 2.19 1.58 -9.78
N ASP A 42 2.44 0.33 -10.14
CA ASP A 42 3.26 -0.60 -9.36
C ASP A 42 4.30 -1.34 -10.22
N ILE A 43 4.86 -2.42 -9.66
CA ILE A 43 5.89 -3.24 -10.31
C ILE A 43 5.42 -3.82 -11.65
N LEU A 44 4.12 -4.11 -11.81
CA LEU A 44 3.57 -4.67 -13.05
C LEU A 44 3.62 -3.67 -14.19
N ASP A 45 3.36 -2.38 -13.92
CA ASP A 45 3.51 -1.32 -14.93
C ASP A 45 4.97 -1.19 -15.36
N GLY A 46 5.91 -1.30 -14.41
CA GLY A 46 7.34 -1.31 -14.70
C GLY A 46 7.74 -2.48 -15.60
N MET A 47 7.20 -3.68 -15.35
CA MET A 47 7.41 -4.86 -16.18
C MET A 47 6.82 -4.70 -17.58
N ALA A 48 5.60 -4.17 -17.69
CA ALA A 48 4.96 -3.91 -18.98
C ALA A 48 5.77 -2.92 -19.83
N LEU A 49 6.25 -1.83 -19.21
CA LEU A 49 7.11 -0.86 -19.89
C LEU A 49 8.46 -1.46 -20.32
N LEU A 50 9.03 -2.36 -19.52
CA LEU A 50 10.27 -3.04 -19.88
C LEU A 50 10.10 -3.94 -21.11
N LEU A 51 8.97 -4.64 -21.23
CA LEU A 51 8.67 -5.52 -22.36
C LEU A 51 8.30 -4.77 -23.65
N ALA A 52 7.83 -3.53 -23.52
CA ALA A 52 7.47 -2.67 -24.65
C ALA A 52 8.66 -1.91 -25.27
N LYS A 53 9.83 -1.93 -24.61
CA LYS A 53 11.09 -1.38 -25.12
C LYS A 53 11.85 -2.41 -25.93
#